data_AF-W4UT09-F1
#
_entry.id   AF-W4UT09-F1
#
_cell.length_a   1.000
_cell.length_b   1.000
_cell.length_c   1.000
_cell.angle_alpha   90.00
_cell.angle_beta   90.00
_cell.angle_gamma   90.00
#
_symmetry.space_group_name_H-M   'P 1'
#
loop_
_entity.id
_entity.type
_entity.pdbx_description
1 polymer ?
#
loop_
_entity_poly.entity_id
_entity_poly.type
_entity_poly.pdbx_seq_one_letter_code
_entity_poly.pdbx_strand_id
1 'polypeptide(L)'
;MSFSEVREYQFGDDIRDIDWNVTARFNKPYIKVFEEERELTVMLLVDVSGSLEFGTVKQLKKDMVTEIAATLAFSAIQNNDKIGVIFFSNQIEKFIPPKKGRKHILYIIRELIDFKPESKRTNIRLALEYLTNVMKRRCTAFILSDFIDQESFKNALTIANRKHDVVALQVYDRRVSELPPVVDEN
;
A
#
# COMPACT_ATOMS: atom_id res chain seq x y z
N MET A 1 -2.59 -18.67 11.43
CA MET A 1 -3.47 -19.84 11.65
C MET A 1 -4.45 -19.47 12.73
N SER A 2 -5.68 -19.19 12.34
CA SER A 2 -6.82 -19.08 13.25
C SER A 2 -7.54 -20.43 13.27
N PHE A 3 -8.10 -20.80 14.43
CA PHE A 3 -8.99 -21.96 14.50
C PHE A 3 -10.25 -21.63 13.70
N SER A 4 -10.59 -22.48 12.73
CA SER A 4 -11.80 -22.32 11.92
C SER A 4 -12.91 -23.17 12.53
N GLU A 5 -12.72 -24.49 12.54
CA GLU A 5 -13.73 -25.44 13.03
C GLU A 5 -13.08 -26.78 13.42
N VAL A 6 -13.92 -27.69 13.90
CA VAL A 6 -13.56 -29.10 14.10
C VAL A 6 -14.38 -29.95 13.14
N ARG A 7 -13.72 -30.84 12.39
CA ARG A 7 -14.39 -31.77 11.46
C ARG A 7 -13.99 -33.22 11.71
N GLU A 8 -14.83 -34.17 11.30
CA GLU A 8 -14.52 -35.60 11.41
C GLU A 8 -13.27 -35.92 10.56
N TYR A 9 -12.39 -36.75 11.11
CA TYR A 9 -11.16 -37.21 10.47
C TYR A 9 -11.46 -37.95 9.17
N GLN A 10 -10.67 -37.70 8.14
CA GLN A 10 -10.65 -38.43 6.89
C GLN A 10 -9.27 -39.05 6.66
N PHE A 11 -9.24 -40.13 5.89
CA PHE A 11 -8.00 -40.83 5.58
C PHE A 11 -7.05 -39.89 4.83
N GLY A 12 -5.85 -39.68 5.38
CA GLY A 12 -4.85 -38.75 4.83
C GLY A 12 -4.69 -37.45 5.64
N ASP A 13 -5.58 -37.19 6.60
CA ASP A 13 -5.40 -36.07 7.54
C ASP A 13 -4.22 -36.30 8.49
N ASP A 14 -3.57 -35.21 8.91
CA ASP A 14 -2.46 -35.29 9.86
C ASP A 14 -2.98 -35.63 11.26
N ILE A 15 -2.48 -36.73 11.82
CA ILE A 15 -2.86 -37.23 13.15
C ILE A 15 -2.51 -36.22 14.26
N ARG A 16 -1.55 -35.31 14.01
CA ARG A 16 -1.15 -34.26 14.96
C ARG A 16 -2.25 -33.21 15.17
N ASP A 17 -3.17 -33.08 14.22
CA ASP A 17 -4.26 -32.10 14.28
C ASP A 17 -5.50 -32.65 15.01
N ILE A 18 -5.46 -33.89 15.53
CA ILE A 18 -6.59 -34.49 16.24
C ILE A 18 -6.95 -33.68 17.50
N ASP A 19 -8.23 -33.32 17.61
CA ASP A 19 -8.81 -32.80 18.84
C ASP A 19 -9.27 -33.97 19.73
N TRP A 20 -8.43 -34.32 20.71
CA TRP A 20 -8.73 -35.40 21.66
C TRP A 20 -9.94 -35.12 22.55
N ASN A 21 -10.28 -33.86 22.84
CA ASN A 21 -11.42 -33.51 23.68
C ASN A 21 -12.74 -33.73 22.93
N VAL A 22 -12.81 -33.30 21.67
CA VAL A 22 -14.00 -33.53 20.82
C VAL A 22 -14.10 -35.01 20.48
N THR A 23 -12.98 -35.65 20.16
CA THR A 23 -12.92 -37.10 19.88
C THR A 23 -13.47 -37.93 21.04
N ALA A 24 -13.11 -37.60 22.28
CA ALA A 24 -13.60 -38.30 23.47
C ALA A 24 -15.11 -38.14 23.71
N ARG A 25 -15.71 -37.00 23.28
CA ARG A 25 -17.14 -36.74 23.46
C ARG A 25 -18.01 -37.46 22.43
N PHE A 26 -17.56 -37.53 21.18
CA PHE A 26 -18.33 -38.11 20.08
C PHE A 26 -17.91 -39.55 19.73
N ASN A 27 -16.88 -40.07 20.40
CA ASN A 27 -16.33 -41.41 20.20
C ASN A 27 -15.95 -41.72 18.74
N LYS A 28 -15.54 -40.67 18.02
CA LYS A 28 -15.08 -40.69 16.63
C LYS A 28 -13.92 -39.70 16.49
N PRO A 29 -12.91 -39.95 15.65
CA PRO A 29 -11.77 -39.03 15.54
C PRO A 29 -12.18 -37.73 14.84
N TYR A 30 -11.81 -36.60 15.43
CA TYR A 30 -12.01 -35.26 14.88
C TYR A 30 -10.68 -34.51 14.80
N ILE A 31 -10.51 -33.69 13.76
CA ILE A 31 -9.34 -32.83 13.59
C ILE A 31 -9.69 -31.35 13.71
N LYS A 32 -8.73 -30.55 14.17
CA LYS A 32 -8.81 -29.08 14.15
C LYS A 32 -8.47 -28.60 12.76
N VAL A 33 -9.39 -27.86 12.15
CA VAL A 33 -9.13 -27.16 10.88
C VAL A 33 -8.65 -25.76 11.22
N PHE A 34 -7.45 -25.43 10.77
CA PHE A 34 -6.89 -24.09 10.90
C PHE A 34 -6.97 -23.38 9.55
N GLU A 35 -7.48 -22.15 9.57
CA GLU A 35 -7.46 -21.29 8.39
C GLU A 35 -6.18 -20.43 8.44
N GLU A 36 -5.46 -20.41 7.33
CA GLU A 36 -4.30 -19.56 7.18
C GLU A 36 -4.77 -18.13 6.93
N GLU A 37 -4.98 -17.34 7.99
CA GLU A 37 -5.10 -15.89 7.85
C GLU A 37 -3.82 -15.35 7.19
N ARG A 38 -3.91 -15.06 5.89
CA ARG A 38 -2.85 -14.41 5.14
C ARG A 38 -2.90 -12.93 5.40
N GLU A 39 -2.14 -12.51 6.39
CA GLU A 39 -1.84 -11.11 6.63
C GLU A 39 -1.05 -10.53 5.45
N LEU A 40 -1.66 -9.59 4.73
CA LEU A 40 -0.98 -8.85 3.69
C LEU A 40 -0.21 -7.68 4.28
N THR A 41 0.80 -7.23 3.54
CA THR A 41 1.51 -5.99 3.81
C THR A 41 1.27 -5.04 2.67
N VAL A 42 0.69 -3.88 2.99
CA VAL A 42 0.45 -2.78 2.07
C VAL A 42 1.50 -1.70 2.28
N MET A 43 2.10 -1.23 1.19
CA MET A 43 3.01 -0.09 1.18
C MET A 43 2.43 1.02 0.33
N LEU A 44 2.32 2.23 0.87
CA LEU A 44 2.00 3.42 0.10
C LEU A 44 3.30 4.15 -0.23
N LEU A 45 3.58 4.36 -1.51
CA LEU A 45 4.64 5.24 -1.99
C LEU A 45 3.95 6.53 -2.43
N VAL A 46 4.08 7.56 -1.61
CA VAL A 46 3.38 8.83 -1.79
C VAL A 46 4.37 9.84 -2.31
N ASP A 47 4.17 10.25 -3.55
CA ASP A 47 4.88 11.38 -4.12
C ASP A 47 4.40 12.64 -3.40
N VAL A 48 5.34 13.41 -2.86
CA VAL A 48 5.08 14.69 -2.18
C VAL A 48 5.79 15.84 -2.88
N SER A 49 6.26 15.64 -4.11
CA SER A 49 6.90 16.66 -4.92
C SER A 49 5.94 17.81 -5.28
N GLY A 50 6.52 18.90 -5.78
CA GLY A 50 5.78 20.11 -6.15
C GLY A 50 4.86 19.94 -7.36
N SER A 51 4.97 18.88 -8.16
CA SER A 51 4.08 18.64 -9.31
C SER A 51 2.61 18.45 -8.87
N LEU A 52 2.43 17.98 -7.64
CA LEU A 52 1.12 17.78 -7.01
C LEU A 52 0.56 19.04 -6.33
N GLU A 53 1.34 20.12 -6.21
CA GLU A 53 0.86 21.43 -5.75
C GLU A 53 0.03 22.15 -6.83
N PHE A 54 0.04 21.67 -8.08
CA PHE A 54 -0.73 22.25 -9.19
C PHE A 54 -2.18 21.73 -9.20
N GLY A 55 -3.16 22.61 -8.93
CA GLY A 55 -4.60 22.32 -9.05
C GLY A 55 -5.42 23.62 -9.02
N THR A 56 -6.31 23.82 -10.01
CA THR A 56 -6.73 25.19 -10.36
C THR A 56 -8.00 25.72 -9.69
N VAL A 57 -8.93 24.95 -9.08
CA VAL A 57 -10.19 25.60 -8.63
C VAL A 57 -10.91 25.03 -7.39
N LYS A 58 -10.76 23.76 -6.97
CA LYS A 58 -11.57 23.24 -5.83
C LYS A 58 -10.92 22.21 -4.90
N GLN A 59 -9.93 21.43 -5.35
CA GLN A 59 -9.23 20.43 -4.55
C GLN A 59 -7.82 20.29 -5.13
N LEU A 60 -6.78 20.32 -4.30
CA LEU A 60 -5.40 20.13 -4.79
C LEU A 60 -5.20 18.65 -5.17
N LYS A 61 -4.33 18.35 -6.15
CA LYS A 61 -3.96 16.95 -6.45
C LYS A 61 -3.43 16.24 -5.19
N LYS A 62 -2.74 16.99 -4.33
CA LYS A 62 -2.32 16.54 -2.99
C LYS A 62 -3.50 16.02 -2.15
N ASP A 63 -4.62 16.71 -2.12
CA ASP A 63 -5.79 16.31 -1.32
C ASP A 63 -6.38 14.99 -1.85
N MET A 64 -6.44 14.83 -3.18
CA MET A 64 -6.88 13.59 -3.81
C MET A 64 -5.94 12.42 -3.52
N VAL A 65 -4.63 12.64 -3.60
CA VAL A 65 -3.62 11.63 -3.21
C VAL A 65 -3.81 11.22 -1.75
N THR A 66 -4.01 12.19 -0.85
CA THR A 66 -4.27 11.94 0.58
C THR A 66 -5.56 11.16 0.80
N GLU A 67 -6.63 11.48 0.07
CA GLU A 67 -7.93 10.78 0.17
C GLU A 67 -7.83 9.33 -0.30
N ILE A 68 -7.15 9.07 -1.43
CA ILE A 68 -6.88 7.72 -1.94
C ILE A 68 -6.01 6.95 -0.94
N ALA A 69 -4.92 7.55 -0.45
CA ALA A 69 -4.03 6.95 0.53
C ALA A 69 -4.77 6.59 1.83
N ALA A 70 -5.61 7.49 2.34
CA ALA A 70 -6.43 7.25 3.52
C ALA A 70 -7.45 6.13 3.29
N THR A 71 -8.09 6.09 2.12
CA THR A 71 -9.04 5.03 1.76
C THR A 71 -8.37 3.66 1.74
N LEU A 72 -7.19 3.56 1.11
CA LEU A 72 -6.38 2.33 1.12
C LEU A 72 -5.97 1.94 2.55
N ALA A 73 -5.59 2.92 3.36
CA ALA A 73 -5.22 2.69 4.75
C ALA A 73 -6.39 2.18 5.61
N PHE A 74 -7.60 2.72 5.42
CA PHE A 74 -8.79 2.20 6.09
C PHE A 74 -9.19 0.81 5.59
N SER A 75 -9.05 0.52 4.30
CA SER A 75 -9.29 -0.83 3.76
C SER A 75 -8.36 -1.86 4.40
N ALA A 76 -7.10 -1.51 4.64
CA ALA A 76 -6.16 -2.39 5.33
C ALA A 76 -6.60 -2.73 6.78
N ILE A 77 -7.33 -1.83 7.47
CA ILE A 77 -7.91 -2.13 8.80
C ILE A 77 -8.92 -3.25 8.73
N GLN A 78 -9.85 -3.16 7.77
CA GLN A 78 -10.96 -4.11 7.67
C GLN A 78 -10.47 -5.55 7.47
N ASN A 79 -9.33 -5.69 6.77
CA ASN A 79 -8.69 -6.98 6.51
C ASN A 79 -7.61 -7.36 7.52
N ASN A 80 -7.39 -6.56 8.58
CA ASN A 80 -6.34 -6.78 9.59
C ASN A 80 -4.91 -6.89 8.99
N ASP A 81 -4.66 -6.11 7.93
CA ASP A 81 -3.39 -6.06 7.21
C ASP A 81 -2.40 -5.08 7.86
N LYS A 82 -1.11 -5.28 7.57
CA LYS A 82 -0.06 -4.30 7.89
C LYS A 82 -0.05 -3.20 6.84
N ILE A 83 0.13 -1.95 7.27
CA ILE A 83 0.33 -0.85 6.34
C ILE A 83 1.50 0.06 6.74
N GLY A 84 2.32 0.42 5.75
CA GLY A 84 3.40 1.38 5.87
C GLY A 84 3.37 2.41 4.75
N VAL A 85 4.21 3.44 4.87
CA VAL A 85 4.28 4.56 3.92
C VAL A 85 5.72 4.95 3.67
N ILE A 86 6.03 5.29 2.42
CA ILE A 86 7.25 5.97 1.99
C ILE A 86 6.79 7.28 1.35
N PHE A 87 7.13 8.40 1.97
CA PHE A 87 7.01 9.72 1.36
C PHE A 87 8.28 10.00 0.56
N PHE A 88 8.14 10.39 -0.69
CA PHE A 88 9.28 10.65 -1.57
C PHE A 88 9.09 11.89 -2.42
N SER A 89 10.22 12.51 -2.74
CA SER A 89 10.40 13.59 -3.71
C SER A 89 11.55 13.15 -4.63
N ASN A 90 12.61 13.94 -4.82
CA ASN A 90 13.89 13.46 -5.33
C ASN A 90 14.76 12.82 -4.22
N GLN A 91 14.24 12.72 -3.00
CA GLN A 91 14.82 12.02 -1.87
C GLN A 91 13.74 11.22 -1.13
N ILE A 92 14.17 10.33 -0.23
CA ILE A 92 13.24 9.69 0.71
C ILE A 92 13.00 10.67 1.84
N GLU A 93 11.82 11.26 1.86
CA GLU A 93 11.42 12.29 2.81
C GLU A 93 11.07 11.66 4.16
N LYS A 94 10.36 10.52 4.16
CA LYS A 94 10.02 9.79 5.37
C LYS A 94 9.62 8.35 5.10
N PHE A 95 10.02 7.45 6.00
CA PHE A 95 9.60 6.05 5.99
C PHE A 95 8.88 5.69 7.28
N ILE A 96 7.66 5.17 7.14
CA ILE A 96 6.83 4.63 8.22
C ILE A 96 6.71 3.11 7.99
N PRO A 97 7.34 2.28 8.84
CA PRO A 97 7.34 0.83 8.61
C PRO A 97 5.94 0.22 8.81
N PRO A 98 5.63 -0.91 8.12
CA PRO A 98 4.33 -1.52 8.22
C PRO A 98 3.99 -2.03 9.62
N LYS A 99 2.88 -1.56 10.16
CA LYS A 99 2.31 -2.06 11.42
C LYS A 99 0.79 -2.19 11.29
N LYS A 100 0.20 -2.90 12.24
CA LYS A 100 -1.25 -3.06 12.35
C LYS A 100 -1.84 -2.05 13.33
N GLY A 101 -3.17 -1.95 13.26
CA GLY A 101 -3.98 -1.34 14.31
C GLY A 101 -4.36 0.10 14.03
N ARG A 102 -5.52 0.48 14.55
CA ARG A 102 -6.16 1.77 14.29
C ARG A 102 -5.27 2.97 14.62
N LYS A 103 -4.50 2.92 15.72
CA LYS A 103 -3.59 4.01 16.11
C LYS A 103 -2.51 4.28 15.06
N HIS A 104 -1.96 3.22 14.46
CA HIS A 104 -0.93 3.35 13.42
C HIS A 104 -1.47 4.00 12.15
N ILE A 105 -2.71 3.69 11.81
CA ILE A 105 -3.34 4.23 10.59
C ILE A 105 -3.78 5.68 10.77
N LEU A 106 -4.33 6.04 11.94
CA LEU A 106 -4.57 7.44 12.27
C LEU A 106 -3.27 8.25 12.29
N TYR A 107 -2.15 7.64 12.73
CA TYR A 107 -0.83 8.26 12.62
C TYR A 107 -0.43 8.49 11.16
N ILE A 108 -0.57 7.49 10.29
CA ILE A 108 -0.31 7.62 8.84
C ILE A 108 -1.17 8.72 8.21
N ILE A 109 -2.48 8.77 8.52
CA ILE A 109 -3.40 9.78 7.97
C ILE A 109 -2.97 11.19 8.38
N ARG A 110 -2.60 11.37 9.65
CA ARG A 110 -2.07 12.65 10.13
C ARG A 110 -0.82 13.05 9.35
N GLU A 111 0.10 12.12 9.14
CA GLU A 111 1.30 12.38 8.35
C GLU A 111 0.94 12.75 6.91
N LEU A 112 0.04 12.04 6.24
CA LEU A 112 -0.41 12.38 4.88
C LEU A 112 -0.94 13.82 4.75
N ILE A 113 -1.65 14.30 5.77
CA ILE A 113 -2.23 15.66 5.79
C ILE A 113 -1.15 16.71 6.10
N ASP A 114 -0.37 16.50 7.17
CA ASP A 114 0.51 17.52 7.75
C ASP A 114 1.90 17.54 7.11
N PHE A 115 2.28 16.53 6.32
CA PHE A 115 3.63 16.41 5.79
C PHE A 115 4.01 17.58 4.88
N LYS A 116 5.20 18.11 5.13
CA LYS A 116 5.84 19.16 4.34
C LYS A 116 7.15 18.60 3.78
N PRO A 117 7.27 18.43 2.45
CA PRO A 117 8.48 17.92 1.84
C PRO A 117 9.61 18.94 1.94
N GLU A 118 10.85 18.47 2.00
CA GLU A 118 12.03 19.34 1.91
C GLU A 118 12.32 19.73 0.45
N SER A 119 11.97 18.86 -0.49
CA SER A 119 12.18 19.11 -1.92
C SER A 119 10.90 19.06 -2.75
N LYS A 120 10.89 19.86 -3.81
CA LYS A 120 9.79 19.93 -4.79
C LYS A 120 10.03 19.10 -6.05
N ARG A 121 11.19 18.46 -6.19
CA ARG A 121 11.51 17.61 -7.35
C ARG A 121 11.02 16.18 -7.13
N THR A 122 10.93 15.40 -8.19
CA THR A 122 10.45 14.02 -8.17
C THR A 122 11.56 13.08 -8.63
N ASN A 123 11.71 11.93 -7.97
CA ASN A 123 12.52 10.80 -8.45
C ASN A 123 11.84 9.48 -8.04
N ILE A 124 11.03 8.94 -8.94
CA ILE A 124 10.26 7.70 -8.73
C ILE A 124 11.20 6.48 -8.67
N ARG A 125 12.28 6.51 -9.45
CA ARG A 125 13.31 5.46 -9.44
C ARG A 125 13.87 5.25 -8.03
N LEU A 126 14.22 6.34 -7.34
CA LEU A 126 14.74 6.32 -5.98
C LEU A 126 13.73 5.71 -4.98
N ALA A 127 12.45 6.05 -5.10
CA ALA A 127 11.40 5.48 -4.25
C ALA A 127 11.24 3.96 -4.45
N LEU A 128 11.28 3.49 -5.71
CA LEU A 128 11.19 2.08 -6.07
C LEU A 128 12.40 1.27 -5.59
N GLU A 129 13.60 1.81 -5.76
CA GLU A 129 14.85 1.22 -5.27
C GLU A 129 14.83 1.14 -3.74
N TYR A 130 14.40 2.20 -3.05
CA TYR A 130 14.29 2.22 -1.61
C TYR A 130 13.29 1.19 -1.09
N LEU A 131 12.08 1.13 -1.66
CA LEU A 131 11.06 0.12 -1.34
C LEU A 131 11.65 -1.30 -1.42
N THR A 132 12.29 -1.61 -2.55
CA THR A 132 12.88 -2.92 -2.82
C THR A 132 13.97 -3.30 -1.81
N ASN A 133 14.67 -2.29 -1.29
CA ASN A 133 15.73 -2.48 -0.31
C ASN A 133 15.18 -2.67 1.11
N VAL A 134 14.18 -1.89 1.53
CA VAL A 134 13.64 -1.95 2.89
C VAL A 134 12.64 -3.08 3.08
N MET A 135 11.86 -3.41 2.05
CA MET A 135 10.86 -4.47 2.10
C MET A 135 11.46 -5.81 1.68
N LYS A 136 11.79 -6.65 2.68
CA LYS A 136 12.37 -7.98 2.42
C LYS A 136 11.33 -9.04 2.03
N ARG A 137 10.08 -8.86 2.45
CA ARG A 137 8.96 -9.76 2.11
C ARG A 137 8.10 -9.13 1.02
N ARG A 138 7.43 -9.97 0.24
CA ARG A 138 6.48 -9.53 -0.79
C ARG A 138 5.38 -8.69 -0.13
N CYS A 139 5.03 -7.58 -0.78
CA CYS A 139 3.99 -6.64 -0.35
C CYS A 139 3.25 -6.14 -1.58
N THR A 140 2.06 -5.58 -1.37
CA THR A 140 1.36 -4.81 -2.40
C THR A 140 1.72 -3.34 -2.20
N ALA A 141 2.35 -2.75 -3.21
CA ALA A 141 2.88 -1.40 -3.16
C ALA A 141 2.10 -0.48 -4.10
N PHE A 142 1.42 0.53 -3.56
CA PHE A 142 0.70 1.52 -4.33
C PHE A 142 1.56 2.76 -4.51
N ILE A 143 1.85 3.14 -5.75
CA ILE A 143 2.54 4.39 -6.09
C ILE A 143 1.51 5.43 -6.44
N LEU A 144 1.47 6.51 -5.66
CA LEU A 144 0.55 7.63 -5.84
C LEU A 144 1.37 8.83 -6.33
N SER A 145 1.25 9.16 -7.61
CA SER A 145 2.00 10.23 -8.27
C SER A 145 1.25 10.69 -9.52
N ASP A 146 1.59 11.85 -10.07
CA ASP A 146 1.20 12.22 -11.43
C ASP A 146 2.13 11.62 -12.50
N PHE A 147 3.20 10.93 -12.07
CA PHE A 147 4.23 10.27 -12.87
C PHE A 147 5.01 11.24 -13.78
N ILE A 148 5.06 12.52 -13.41
CA ILE A 148 5.87 13.54 -14.10
C ILE A 148 7.27 13.52 -13.50
N ASP A 149 8.16 12.75 -14.12
CA ASP A 149 9.57 12.60 -13.72
C ASP A 149 10.48 12.84 -14.94
N GLN A 150 11.61 13.51 -14.72
CA GLN A 150 12.62 13.73 -15.75
C GLN A 150 13.51 12.49 -15.95
N GLU A 151 13.62 11.64 -14.94
CA GLU A 151 14.41 10.41 -14.98
C GLU A 151 13.57 9.20 -15.38
N SER A 152 14.18 8.25 -16.09
CA SER A 152 13.54 6.97 -16.39
C SER A 152 13.54 6.06 -15.17
N PHE A 153 12.35 5.60 -14.78
CA PHE A 153 12.15 4.65 -13.66
C PHE A 153 11.81 3.22 -14.12
N LYS A 154 11.77 2.95 -15.43
CA LYS A 154 11.31 1.67 -16.01
C LYS A 154 12.05 0.44 -15.47
N ASN A 155 13.38 0.54 -15.34
CA ASN A 155 14.21 -0.56 -14.83
C ASN A 155 13.92 -0.83 -13.35
N ALA A 156 13.87 0.20 -12.51
CA ALA A 156 13.54 0.08 -11.10
C ALA A 156 12.12 -0.49 -10.90
N LEU A 157 11.16 -0.05 -11.71
CA LEU A 157 9.78 -0.56 -11.68
C LEU A 157 9.73 -2.05 -12.04
N THR A 158 10.51 -2.46 -13.04
CA THR A 158 10.61 -3.88 -13.44
C THR A 158 11.19 -4.73 -12.31
N ILE A 159 12.22 -4.23 -11.62
CA ILE A 159 12.84 -4.94 -10.49
C ILE A 159 11.88 -5.02 -9.31
N ALA A 160 11.20 -3.91 -8.98
CA ALA A 160 10.22 -3.87 -7.90
C ALA A 160 9.05 -4.85 -8.17
N ASN A 161 8.51 -4.90 -9.39
CA ASN A 161 7.44 -5.81 -9.79
C ASN A 161 7.81 -7.30 -9.72
N ARG A 162 9.09 -7.65 -9.77
CA ARG A 162 9.53 -9.05 -9.56
C ARG A 162 9.47 -9.47 -8.09
N LYS A 163 9.53 -8.51 -7.16
CA LYS A 163 9.59 -8.76 -5.70
C LYS A 163 8.31 -8.41 -4.96
N HIS A 164 7.56 -7.44 -5.49
CA HIS A 164 6.36 -6.86 -4.92
C HIS A 164 5.27 -6.80 -5.99
N ASP A 165 4.03 -6.74 -5.56
CA ASP A 165 2.91 -6.44 -6.45
C ASP A 165 2.76 -4.92 -6.50
N VAL A 166 3.22 -4.28 -7.58
CA VAL A 166 3.27 -2.81 -7.67
C VAL A 166 2.10 -2.30 -8.50
N VAL A 167 1.29 -1.45 -7.88
CA VAL A 167 0.14 -0.79 -8.50
C VAL A 167 0.45 0.69 -8.66
N ALA A 168 0.42 1.18 -9.90
CA ALA A 168 0.58 2.60 -10.21
C ALA A 168 -0.80 3.28 -10.23
N LEU A 169 -0.97 4.29 -9.38
CA LEU A 169 -2.18 5.12 -9.29
C LEU A 169 -1.83 6.53 -9.75
N GLN A 170 -2.16 6.84 -11.00
CA GLN A 170 -1.92 8.15 -11.58
C GLN A 170 -3.00 9.14 -11.17
N VAL A 171 -2.59 10.23 -10.51
CA VAL A 171 -3.47 11.35 -10.18
C VAL A 171 -3.21 12.50 -11.15
N TYR A 172 -4.23 12.92 -11.89
CA TYR A 172 -4.12 14.00 -12.86
C TYR A 172 -5.32 14.95 -12.76
N ASP A 173 -5.12 16.21 -13.18
CA ASP A 173 -6.17 17.23 -13.27
C ASP A 173 -6.59 17.36 -14.74
N ARG A 174 -7.90 17.38 -15.00
CA ARG A 174 -8.50 17.48 -16.34
C ARG A 174 -8.09 18.77 -17.09
N ARG A 175 -7.72 19.85 -16.39
CA ARG A 175 -7.25 21.09 -17.04
C ARG A 175 -5.81 21.02 -17.53
N VAL A 176 -5.01 20.04 -17.09
CA VAL A 176 -3.68 19.81 -17.68
C VAL A 176 -3.80 19.25 -19.11
N SER A 177 -4.91 18.59 -19.45
CA SER A 177 -5.19 18.12 -20.82
C SER A 177 -5.78 19.18 -21.75
N GLU A 178 -6.28 20.30 -21.23
CA GLU A 178 -6.89 21.38 -22.02
C GLU A 178 -6.04 22.65 -21.88
N LEU A 179 -5.09 22.85 -22.81
CA LEU A 179 -4.38 24.12 -22.91
C LEU A 179 -5.41 25.21 -23.22
N PRO A 180 -5.41 26.35 -22.49
CA PRO A 180 -6.22 27.48 -22.89
C PRO A 180 -5.81 27.90 -24.31
N PRO A 181 -6.76 28.29 -25.17
CA PRO A 181 -6.43 28.78 -26.50
C PRO A 181 -5.42 29.92 -26.35
N VAL A 182 -4.31 29.82 -27.09
CA VAL A 182 -3.36 30.93 -27.21
C VAL A 182 -4.14 32.08 -27.83
N VAL A 183 -4.27 33.18 -27.10
CA VAL A 183 -4.79 34.42 -27.66
C VAL A 183 -3.64 35.00 -28.45
N ASP A 184 -3.67 34.83 -29.77
CA ASP A 184 -2.77 35.56 -30.67
C ASP A 184 -3.12 37.04 -30.56
N GLU A 185 -2.26 37.82 -29.91
CA GLU A 185 -2.30 39.28 -29.97
C GLU A 185 -1.85 39.71 -31.38
N ASN A 186 -2.83 40.01 -32.24
CA ASN A 186 -2.65 40.79 -33.47
C ASN A 186 -2.90 42.28 -33.21
#